data_AF-A0A940PM86-F1
#
_entry.id   AF-A0A940PM86-F1
#
_cell.length_a   1.000
_cell.length_b   1.000
_cell.length_c   1.000
_cell.angle_alpha   90.00
_cell.angle_beta   90.00
_cell.angle_gamma   90.00
#
_symmetry.space_group_name_H-M   'P 1'
#
loop_
_entity.id
_entity.type
_entity.pdbx_description
1 polymer ?
#
loop_
_entity_poly.entity_id
_entity_poly.type
_entity_poly.pdbx_seq_one_letter_code
_entity_poly.pdbx_strand_id
1 'polypeptide(L)'
;MLWLVIALLLFILQILTILISEFRHPSKAMAWLIILFIIPVVGFVMYYFLAKEYTRRRKVRRKGLRPINDIRHVGKKQKASDPDWDEESFKGWRHEPRLFTLLNNIPGSQITYRNEVEVLTNASAAYPAMLEAMEQARDHIHFEFYTIRDDETGKQFQDILIRKAREGVKVRCIFDGIGSYQLSSMFVEELKQAGCEVYFFLPAMIAFFNKRMNYRNHRKIVVVDGLTGFLGGINIGDEYLGGNPKLGFWRDTHLKLEGDAVYSLQHTFSIDWLFVSGHRLTDASLFPEHDCCGRKPAQIIDSGPDAHWDAILEMYFGAITAAKKRIYITTPYFIPDASLCMGLKTAAISGVDVRIIYPQKSDSRIVNYASMSYFEELLQAGVRFYAYQKGFVHAKVMLMDDLLGTVGTANMDMRSFYNNFELNAVVFDKETLQRLESDFLLDLKDCREVKLDAFEKRSRWQKAKEVIGRMLSPLF
;
A
#
# COMPACT_ATOMS: atom_id res chain seq x y z
N MET A 1 -16.87 -11.21 -46.80
CA MET A 1 -17.70 -10.03 -46.49
C MET A 1 -18.45 -10.18 -45.17
N LEU A 2 -19.28 -11.22 -44.97
CA LEU A 2 -20.02 -11.42 -43.71
C LEU A 2 -19.11 -11.48 -42.46
N TRP A 3 -17.97 -12.17 -42.54
CA TRP A 3 -17.03 -12.27 -41.41
C TRP A 3 -16.38 -10.92 -41.03
N LEU A 4 -16.14 -10.02 -42.00
CA LEU A 4 -15.64 -8.67 -41.75
C LEU A 4 -16.67 -7.81 -41.02
N VAL A 5 -17.95 -7.93 -41.42
CA VAL A 5 -19.06 -7.25 -40.76
C VAL A 5 -19.20 -7.75 -39.32
N ILE A 6 -19.13 -9.07 -39.11
CA ILE A 6 -19.17 -9.66 -37.76
C ILE A 6 -17.99 -9.15 -36.92
N ALA A 7 -16.77 -9.16 -37.45
CA ALA A 7 -15.59 -8.68 -36.74
C ALA A 7 -15.71 -7.19 -36.37
N LEU A 8 -16.21 -6.35 -37.28
CA LEU A 8 -16.44 -4.93 -37.03
C LEU A 8 -17.52 -4.70 -35.95
N LEU A 9 -18.62 -5.44 -36.00
CA LEU A 9 -19.69 -5.36 -35.00
C LEU A 9 -19.18 -5.79 -33.62
N LEU A 10 -18.39 -6.86 -33.53
CA LEU A 10 -17.75 -7.29 -32.28
C LEU A 10 -16.80 -6.23 -31.75
N PHE A 11 -16.03 -5.58 -32.62
CA PHE A 11 -15.11 -4.51 -32.25
C PHE A 11 -15.85 -3.27 -31.72
N ILE A 12 -16.93 -2.85 -32.39
CA ILE A 12 -17.79 -1.73 -31.93
C ILE A 12 -18.44 -2.07 -30.60
N LEU A 13 -18.98 -3.29 -30.45
CA LEU A 13 -19.58 -3.75 -29.20
C LEU A 13 -18.56 -3.73 -28.06
N GLN A 14 -17.32 -4.12 -28.34
CA GLN A 14 -16.23 -4.08 -27.37
C GLN A 14 -15.89 -2.65 -26.95
N ILE A 15 -15.81 -1.70 -27.89
CA ILE A 15 -15.60 -0.27 -27.59
C ILE A 15 -16.72 0.26 -26.68
N LEU A 16 -17.98 -0.02 -27.03
CA LEU A 16 -19.13 0.38 -26.22
C LEU A 16 -19.08 -0.24 -24.82
N THR A 17 -18.69 -1.51 -24.73
CA THR A 17 -18.52 -2.19 -23.44
C THR A 17 -17.44 -1.53 -22.59
N ILE A 18 -16.31 -1.14 -23.17
CA ILE A 18 -15.23 -0.41 -22.48
C ILE A 18 -15.76 0.94 -21.95
N LEU A 19 -16.39 1.73 -22.82
CA LEU A 19 -16.89 3.05 -22.46
C LEU A 19 -17.96 3.01 -21.37
N ILE A 20 -18.88 2.04 -21.44
CA ILE A 20 -19.97 1.89 -20.46
C ILE A 20 -19.43 1.34 -19.13
N SER A 21 -18.51 0.38 -19.16
CA SER A 21 -18.02 -0.25 -17.93
C SER A 21 -17.04 0.64 -17.17
N GLU A 22 -16.22 1.41 -17.88
CA GLU A 22 -15.15 2.24 -17.30
C GLU A 22 -15.52 3.73 -17.24
N PHE A 23 -16.82 4.06 -17.34
CA PHE A 23 -17.31 5.45 -17.43
C PHE A 23 -16.87 6.34 -16.25
N ARG A 24 -16.65 5.75 -15.07
CA ARG A 24 -16.19 6.46 -13.86
C ARG A 24 -14.70 6.81 -13.90
N HIS A 25 -13.93 6.13 -14.74
CA HIS A 25 -12.49 6.31 -14.86
C HIS A 25 -12.11 6.48 -16.34
N PRO A 26 -12.33 7.68 -16.92
CA PRO A 26 -12.09 7.93 -18.35
C PRO A 26 -10.66 7.58 -18.79
N SER A 27 -9.67 7.79 -17.91
CA SER A 27 -8.28 7.40 -18.16
C SER A 27 -8.16 5.89 -18.39
N LYS A 28 -8.79 5.06 -17.55
CA LYS A 28 -8.80 3.60 -17.67
C LYS A 28 -9.52 3.14 -18.94
N ALA A 29 -10.63 3.78 -19.29
CA ALA A 29 -11.31 3.53 -20.57
C ALA A 29 -10.37 3.78 -21.76
N MET A 30 -9.66 4.92 -21.76
CA MET A 30 -8.71 5.26 -22.81
C MET A 30 -7.57 4.25 -22.93
N ALA A 31 -6.97 3.82 -21.82
CA ALA A 31 -5.92 2.81 -21.82
C ALA A 31 -6.38 1.50 -22.50
N TRP A 32 -7.59 1.05 -22.18
CA TRP A 32 -8.19 -0.14 -22.78
C TRP A 32 -8.50 0.02 -24.26
N LEU A 33 -9.01 1.18 -24.67
CA LEU A 33 -9.25 1.48 -26.08
C LEU A 33 -7.93 1.44 -26.87
N ILE A 34 -6.85 2.00 -26.35
CA ILE A 34 -5.54 1.99 -27.02
C ILE A 34 -5.02 0.57 -27.22
N ILE A 35 -5.06 -0.27 -26.19
CA ILE A 35 -4.68 -1.69 -26.32
C ILE A 35 -5.53 -2.39 -27.37
N LEU A 36 -6.86 -2.14 -27.35
CA LEU A 36 -7.79 -2.68 -28.33
C LEU A 36 -7.50 -2.18 -29.76
N PHE A 37 -7.07 -0.94 -29.95
CA PHE A 37 -6.74 -0.43 -31.29
C PHE A 37 -5.40 -0.96 -31.82
N ILE A 38 -4.37 -1.07 -30.98
CA ILE A 38 -3.04 -1.50 -31.40
C ILE A 38 -2.99 -3.01 -31.64
N ILE A 39 -3.64 -3.80 -30.77
CA ILE A 39 -3.62 -5.27 -30.85
C ILE A 39 -5.05 -5.82 -30.65
N PRO A 40 -5.97 -5.67 -31.63
CA PRO A 40 -7.40 -5.93 -31.45
C PRO A 40 -7.77 -7.27 -30.82
N VAL A 41 -7.17 -8.37 -31.31
CA VAL A 41 -7.48 -9.71 -30.80
C VAL A 41 -6.99 -9.86 -29.35
N VAL A 42 -5.76 -9.42 -29.05
CA VAL A 42 -5.17 -9.52 -27.71
C VAL A 42 -5.87 -8.57 -26.75
N GLY A 43 -6.15 -7.33 -27.17
CA GLY A 43 -6.85 -6.32 -26.37
C GLY A 43 -8.27 -6.72 -26.03
N PHE A 44 -8.99 -7.37 -26.94
CA PHE A 44 -10.30 -7.96 -26.67
C PHE A 44 -10.22 -9.01 -25.55
N VAL A 45 -9.29 -9.96 -25.67
CA VAL A 45 -9.05 -10.99 -24.65
C VAL A 45 -8.63 -10.34 -23.34
N MET A 46 -7.61 -9.48 -23.34
CA MET A 46 -7.10 -8.81 -22.15
C MET A 46 -8.17 -8.03 -21.42
N TYR A 47 -8.97 -7.21 -22.11
CA TYR A 47 -10.05 -6.47 -21.47
C TYR A 47 -11.04 -7.42 -20.78
N TYR A 48 -11.44 -8.49 -21.48
CA TYR A 48 -12.40 -9.44 -20.95
C TYR A 48 -11.90 -10.18 -19.69
N PHE A 49 -10.59 -10.38 -19.56
CA PHE A 49 -9.98 -11.07 -18.40
C PHE A 49 -9.45 -10.15 -17.30
N LEU A 50 -9.13 -8.89 -17.60
CA LEU A 50 -8.46 -7.98 -16.67
C LEU A 50 -9.36 -6.83 -16.21
N ALA A 51 -10.31 -6.35 -17.03
CA ALA A 51 -11.01 -5.09 -16.77
C ALA A 51 -12.22 -5.17 -15.81
N LYS A 52 -12.74 -6.37 -15.52
CA LYS A 52 -14.03 -6.49 -14.81
C LYS A 52 -13.98 -5.96 -13.37
N GLU A 53 -14.94 -5.10 -12.99
CA GLU A 53 -15.10 -4.54 -11.65
C GLU A 53 -15.34 -5.59 -10.53
N TYR A 54 -14.71 -5.38 -9.39
CA TYR A 54 -14.78 -6.25 -8.21
C TYR A 54 -16.07 -6.03 -7.39
N THR A 55 -17.16 -6.71 -7.75
CA THR A 55 -18.45 -6.54 -7.02
C THR A 55 -18.67 -7.56 -5.89
N ARG A 56 -17.89 -8.65 -5.81
CA ARG A 56 -18.24 -9.82 -4.96
C ARG A 56 -17.98 -9.61 -3.45
N ARG A 57 -16.98 -8.83 -3.04
CA ARG A 57 -16.65 -8.62 -1.61
C ARG A 57 -17.41 -7.48 -0.95
N ARG A 58 -18.06 -6.59 -1.72
CA ARG A 58 -19.09 -5.69 -1.18
C ARG A 58 -20.16 -6.47 -0.40
N LYS A 59 -20.44 -7.73 -0.79
CA LYS A 59 -21.34 -8.62 -0.03
C LYS A 59 -20.70 -9.21 1.23
N VAL A 60 -19.40 -9.48 1.27
CA VAL A 60 -18.69 -10.00 2.47
C VAL A 60 -18.55 -8.88 3.52
N ARG A 61 -18.17 -7.67 3.09
CA ARG A 61 -18.11 -6.47 3.95
C ARG A 61 -19.52 -6.07 4.44
N ARG A 62 -20.56 -6.18 3.60
CA ARG A 62 -21.98 -6.02 4.01
C ARG A 62 -22.54 -7.15 4.87
N LYS A 63 -22.00 -8.38 4.80
CA LYS A 63 -22.44 -9.55 5.58
C LYS A 63 -21.96 -9.54 7.04
N GLY A 64 -21.46 -8.41 7.53
CA GLY A 64 -21.44 -8.13 8.96
C GLY A 64 -20.29 -8.80 9.70
N LEU A 65 -19.06 -8.36 9.39
CA LEU A 65 -18.04 -8.33 10.43
C LEU A 65 -18.47 -7.28 11.46
N ARG A 66 -19.02 -7.78 12.57
CA ARG A 66 -19.29 -7.04 13.81
C ARG A 66 -18.07 -7.00 14.78
N PRO A 67 -16.83 -6.63 14.42
CA PRO A 67 -15.86 -6.16 15.41
C PRO A 67 -15.67 -4.63 15.42
N ILE A 68 -16.27 -3.88 14.47
CA ILE A 68 -16.26 -2.41 14.49
C ILE A 68 -16.83 -1.86 15.80
N ASN A 69 -17.72 -2.60 16.48
CA ASN A 69 -18.19 -2.18 17.78
C ASN A 69 -17.06 -2.19 18.82
N ASP A 70 -16.20 -3.20 18.89
CA ASP A 70 -15.17 -3.27 19.93
C ASP A 70 -14.08 -2.21 19.72
N ILE A 71 -13.62 -1.98 18.50
CA ILE A 71 -12.69 -0.87 18.19
C ILE A 71 -13.35 0.48 18.51
N ARG A 72 -14.62 0.68 18.12
CA ARG A 72 -15.37 1.91 18.48
C ARG A 72 -15.55 2.06 19.98
N HIS A 73 -15.70 0.97 20.74
CA HIS A 73 -15.81 1.02 22.20
C HIS A 73 -14.46 1.33 22.84
N VAL A 74 -13.35 0.82 22.30
CA VAL A 74 -11.98 1.16 22.72
C VAL A 74 -11.71 2.66 22.46
N GLY A 75 -11.94 3.16 21.24
CA GLY A 75 -11.75 4.58 20.92
C GLY A 75 -12.66 5.51 21.73
N LYS A 76 -13.92 5.10 22.00
CA LYS A 76 -14.84 5.87 22.87
C LYS A 76 -14.44 5.84 24.34
N LYS A 77 -13.98 4.70 24.87
CA LYS A 77 -13.46 4.59 26.25
C LYS A 77 -12.20 5.44 26.43
N GLN A 78 -11.31 5.48 25.43
CA GLN A 78 -10.11 6.32 25.46
C GLN A 78 -10.46 7.80 25.47
N LYS A 79 -11.32 8.24 24.56
CA LYS A 79 -11.76 9.64 24.51
C LYS A 79 -12.46 10.09 25.80
N ALA A 80 -13.13 9.18 26.48
CA ALA A 80 -13.79 9.45 27.76
C ALA A 80 -12.84 9.43 28.97
N SER A 81 -11.64 8.84 28.85
CA SER A 81 -10.69 8.67 29.95
C SER A 81 -9.58 9.71 30.01
N ASP A 82 -9.30 10.44 28.92
CA ASP A 82 -8.29 11.52 28.94
C ASP A 82 -8.64 12.69 27.98
N PRO A 83 -9.54 13.60 28.39
CA PRO A 83 -9.97 14.74 27.58
C PRO A 83 -8.92 15.87 27.45
N ASP A 84 -7.98 15.98 28.38
CA ASP A 84 -6.94 17.03 28.38
C ASP A 84 -5.83 16.76 27.34
N TRP A 85 -5.63 15.49 26.97
CA TRP A 85 -4.64 15.04 26.00
C TRP A 85 -4.95 15.46 24.54
N ASP A 86 -6.24 15.59 24.18
CA ASP A 86 -6.71 16.05 22.86
C ASP A 86 -6.30 17.51 22.60
N GLU A 87 -6.12 18.33 23.64
CA GLU A 87 -5.81 19.76 23.46
C GLU A 87 -4.36 20.05 23.10
N GLU A 88 -3.38 19.29 23.60
CA GLU A 88 -1.94 19.56 23.45
C GLU A 88 -1.32 18.86 22.24
N SER A 89 -1.59 17.56 22.06
CA SER A 89 -1.10 16.76 20.93
C SER A 89 -1.70 17.21 19.59
N PHE A 90 -2.91 17.78 19.61
CA PHE A 90 -3.60 18.28 18.42
C PHE A 90 -3.67 19.82 18.34
N LYS A 91 -2.83 20.57 19.07
CA LYS A 91 -2.76 22.05 18.91
C LYS A 91 -2.53 22.46 17.46
N GLY A 92 -1.66 21.74 16.74
CA GLY A 92 -1.40 21.99 15.32
C GLY A 92 -2.61 21.76 14.41
N TRP A 93 -3.51 20.87 14.80
CA TRP A 93 -4.71 20.50 14.06
C TRP A 93 -5.87 21.47 14.24
N ARG A 94 -5.82 22.37 15.25
CA ARG A 94 -6.79 23.48 15.39
C ARG A 94 -6.86 24.34 14.12
N HIS A 95 -5.77 24.42 13.38
CA HIS A 95 -5.68 25.17 12.14
C HIS A 95 -6.09 24.36 10.90
N GLU A 96 -6.31 23.05 11.03
CA GLU A 96 -6.73 22.14 9.94
C GLU A 96 -7.95 21.27 10.33
N PRO A 97 -9.08 21.88 10.75
CA PRO A 97 -10.24 21.14 11.25
C PRO A 97 -10.86 20.24 10.17
N ARG A 98 -10.76 20.61 8.90
CA ARG A 98 -11.28 19.82 7.78
C ARG A 98 -10.50 18.51 7.60
N LEU A 99 -9.16 18.56 7.64
CA LEU A 99 -8.33 17.35 7.52
C LEU A 99 -8.52 16.44 8.72
N PHE A 100 -8.55 17.00 9.93
CA PHE A 100 -8.82 16.22 11.14
C PHE A 100 -10.19 15.53 11.08
N THR A 101 -11.21 16.25 10.63
CA THR A 101 -12.57 15.71 10.47
C THR A 101 -12.63 14.64 9.39
N LEU A 102 -11.89 14.80 8.29
CA LEU A 102 -11.76 13.76 7.26
C LEU A 102 -11.19 12.48 7.89
N LEU A 103 -10.02 12.58 8.53
CA LEU A 103 -9.33 11.43 9.13
C LEU A 103 -10.19 10.71 10.17
N ASN A 104 -10.86 11.43 11.06
CA ASN A 104 -11.75 10.84 12.06
C ASN A 104 -13.00 10.16 11.49
N ASN A 105 -13.42 10.58 10.29
CA ASN A 105 -14.62 10.04 9.65
C ASN A 105 -14.32 8.95 8.62
N ILE A 106 -13.06 8.55 8.43
CA ILE A 106 -12.70 7.39 7.59
C ILE A 106 -13.32 6.12 8.19
N PRO A 107 -14.26 5.45 7.50
CA PRO A 107 -15.01 4.38 8.13
C PRO A 107 -14.19 3.12 8.35
N GLY A 108 -14.11 2.68 9.61
CA GLY A 108 -13.33 1.50 10.01
C GLY A 108 -11.89 1.81 10.38
N SER A 109 -11.48 3.07 10.32
CA SER A 109 -10.16 3.54 10.71
C SER A 109 -10.29 4.58 11.83
N GLN A 110 -9.81 4.26 13.02
CA GLN A 110 -9.83 5.18 14.15
C GLN A 110 -8.43 5.64 14.51
N ILE A 111 -8.32 6.88 14.96
CA ILE A 111 -7.10 7.35 15.63
C ILE A 111 -7.07 6.69 17.00
N THR A 112 -5.97 6.02 17.28
CA THR A 112 -5.65 5.38 18.56
C THR A 112 -4.51 6.16 19.21
N TYR A 113 -4.47 6.18 20.53
CA TYR A 113 -3.60 7.13 21.25
C TYR A 113 -2.52 6.47 22.11
N ARG A 114 -2.77 5.25 22.59
CA ARG A 114 -1.83 4.51 23.43
C ARG A 114 -1.02 3.54 22.59
N ASN A 115 -0.07 4.09 21.84
CA ASN A 115 0.82 3.29 21.00
C ASN A 115 2.28 3.63 21.26
N GLU A 116 3.12 2.66 20.95
CA GLU A 116 4.50 2.88 20.57
C GLU A 116 4.67 2.62 19.08
N VAL A 117 5.57 3.41 18.46
CA VAL A 117 5.89 3.33 17.04
C VAL A 117 7.39 3.34 16.89
N GLU A 118 7.91 2.32 16.23
CA GLU A 118 9.32 2.20 15.86
C GLU A 118 9.46 2.14 14.34
N VAL A 119 10.36 2.97 13.79
CA VAL A 119 10.62 3.08 12.35
C VAL A 119 11.78 2.17 11.96
N LEU A 120 11.51 1.22 11.06
CA LEU A 120 12.46 0.21 10.57
C LEU A 120 12.82 0.52 9.11
N THR A 121 14.05 0.95 8.87
CA THR A 121 14.47 1.63 7.61
C THR A 121 14.91 0.74 6.45
N ASN A 122 14.84 -0.58 6.61
CA ASN A 122 15.12 -1.57 5.57
C ASN A 122 14.86 -2.98 6.13
N ALA A 123 15.04 -4.01 5.29
CA ALA A 123 14.87 -5.39 5.68
C ALA A 123 15.87 -5.84 6.77
N SER A 124 17.09 -5.31 6.77
CA SER A 124 18.09 -5.64 7.79
C SER A 124 17.70 -5.18 9.19
N ALA A 125 16.87 -4.14 9.31
CA ALA A 125 16.24 -3.74 10.57
C ALA A 125 14.91 -4.46 10.81
N ALA A 126 14.08 -4.61 9.77
CA ALA A 126 12.72 -5.11 9.92
C ALA A 126 12.63 -6.62 10.14
N TYR A 127 13.43 -7.43 9.44
CA TYR A 127 13.36 -8.88 9.57
C TYR A 127 13.75 -9.37 10.97
N PRO A 128 14.87 -8.92 11.59
CA PRO A 128 15.18 -9.33 12.96
C PRO A 128 14.08 -8.96 13.95
N ALA A 129 13.52 -7.74 13.85
CA ALA A 129 12.44 -7.30 14.73
C ALA A 129 11.17 -8.14 14.58
N MET A 130 10.79 -8.51 13.34
CA MET A 130 9.65 -9.39 13.08
C MET A 130 9.90 -10.81 13.60
N LEU A 131 11.06 -11.39 13.30
CA LEU A 131 11.43 -12.74 13.71
C LEU A 131 11.49 -12.84 15.25
N GLU A 132 12.08 -11.85 15.93
CA GLU A 132 12.12 -11.79 17.39
C GLU A 132 10.71 -11.72 18.00
N ALA A 133 9.83 -10.85 17.47
CA ALA A 133 8.45 -10.79 17.94
C ALA A 133 7.71 -12.11 17.73
N MET A 134 7.84 -12.73 16.55
CA MET A 134 7.22 -14.02 16.22
C MET A 134 7.73 -15.16 17.11
N GLU A 135 9.01 -15.15 17.46
CA GLU A 135 9.61 -16.12 18.37
C GLU A 135 8.95 -16.08 19.77
N GLN A 136 8.61 -14.88 20.24
CA GLN A 136 7.96 -14.65 21.54
C GLN A 136 6.45 -14.97 21.56
N ALA A 137 5.84 -15.31 20.42
CA ALA A 137 4.40 -15.55 20.33
C ALA A 137 3.94 -16.67 21.26
N ARG A 138 2.78 -16.49 21.90
CA ARG A 138 2.20 -17.45 22.85
C ARG A 138 0.80 -17.92 22.49
N ASP A 139 0.03 -17.11 21.77
CA ASP A 139 -1.37 -17.39 21.41
C ASP A 139 -1.52 -17.54 19.90
N HIS A 140 -1.13 -16.52 19.12
CA HIS A 140 -1.30 -16.54 17.66
C HIS A 140 -0.29 -15.69 16.89
N ILE A 141 -0.05 -16.09 15.65
CA ILE A 141 0.66 -15.30 14.64
C ILE A 141 -0.24 -15.19 13.41
N HIS A 142 -0.56 -13.96 13.02
CA HIS A 142 -1.22 -13.65 11.75
C HIS A 142 -0.18 -13.06 10.80
N PHE A 143 0.00 -13.71 9.66
CA PHE A 143 1.10 -13.44 8.74
C PHE A 143 0.56 -13.26 7.32
N GLU A 144 0.63 -12.06 6.78
CA GLU A 144 0.03 -11.71 5.49
C GLU A 144 1.02 -10.93 4.63
N PHE A 145 1.31 -11.43 3.43
CA PHE A 145 2.26 -10.79 2.51
C PHE A 145 1.85 -10.93 1.04
N TYR A 146 2.14 -9.89 0.26
CA TYR A 146 2.06 -9.95 -1.20
C TYR A 146 3.06 -10.95 -1.78
N THR A 147 4.34 -10.79 -1.44
CA THR A 147 5.41 -11.68 -1.89
C THR A 147 6.11 -12.30 -0.68
N ILE A 148 6.16 -13.64 -0.69
CA ILE A 148 7.11 -14.45 0.05
C ILE A 148 7.86 -15.35 -0.96
N ARG A 149 9.16 -15.48 -0.76
CA ARG A 149 10.05 -16.32 -1.57
C ARG A 149 10.33 -17.64 -0.87
N ASP A 150 10.65 -18.67 -1.66
CA ASP A 150 11.25 -19.92 -1.17
C ASP A 150 12.77 -19.82 -1.33
N ASP A 151 13.38 -18.92 -0.55
CA ASP A 151 14.81 -18.62 -0.51
C ASP A 151 15.31 -18.61 0.95
N GLU A 152 16.56 -18.21 1.20
CA GLU A 152 17.15 -18.29 2.55
C GLU A 152 16.35 -17.47 3.57
N THR A 153 16.00 -16.23 3.22
CA THR A 153 15.14 -15.37 4.03
C THR A 153 13.76 -16.02 4.24
N GLY A 154 13.11 -16.46 3.18
CA GLY A 154 11.79 -17.10 3.25
C GLY A 154 11.77 -18.32 4.16
N LYS A 155 12.83 -19.14 4.11
CA LYS A 155 13.01 -20.31 5.00
C LYS A 155 13.15 -19.91 6.46
N GLN A 156 13.84 -18.82 6.79
CA GLN A 156 13.92 -18.33 8.17
C GLN A 156 12.53 -18.01 8.74
N PHE A 157 11.68 -17.31 7.98
CA PHE A 157 10.30 -17.05 8.38
C PHE A 157 9.48 -18.35 8.48
N GLN A 158 9.64 -19.26 7.50
CA GLN A 158 8.97 -20.57 7.50
C GLN A 158 9.30 -21.38 8.77
N ASP A 159 10.57 -21.41 9.16
CA ASP A 159 11.06 -22.19 10.30
C ASP A 159 10.46 -21.70 11.62
N ILE A 160 10.35 -20.38 11.83
CA ILE A 160 9.66 -19.82 13.00
C ILE A 160 8.18 -20.20 12.96
N LEU A 161 7.49 -19.99 11.84
CA LEU A 161 6.06 -20.30 11.72
C LEU A 161 5.78 -21.79 12.02
N ILE A 162 6.58 -22.70 11.47
CA ILE A 162 6.49 -24.15 11.72
C ILE A 162 6.72 -24.46 13.19
N ARG A 163 7.76 -23.90 13.79
CA ARG A 163 8.12 -24.15 15.19
C ARG A 163 7.05 -23.66 16.16
N LYS A 164 6.57 -22.42 15.98
CA LYS A 164 5.48 -21.86 16.80
C LYS A 164 4.18 -22.65 16.64
N ALA A 165 3.84 -23.09 15.42
CA ALA A 165 2.67 -23.95 15.21
C ALA A 165 2.78 -25.29 15.97
N ARG A 166 3.98 -25.91 15.97
CA ARG A 166 4.24 -27.14 16.74
C ARG A 166 4.23 -26.93 18.26
N GLU A 167 4.56 -25.74 18.73
CA GLU A 167 4.45 -25.33 20.12
C GLU A 167 2.99 -25.05 20.54
N GLY A 168 2.04 -25.08 19.59
CA GLY A 168 0.60 -24.89 19.85
C GLY A 168 0.07 -23.49 19.55
N VAL A 169 0.93 -22.56 19.11
CA VAL A 169 0.52 -21.21 18.68
C VAL A 169 -0.33 -21.30 17.42
N LYS A 170 -1.43 -20.53 17.36
CA LYS A 170 -2.29 -20.47 16.16
C LYS A 170 -1.65 -19.63 15.07
N VAL A 171 -1.05 -20.31 14.08
CA VAL A 171 -0.38 -19.65 12.95
C VAL A 171 -1.30 -19.61 11.72
N ARG A 172 -1.61 -18.39 11.26
CA ARG A 172 -2.49 -18.13 10.11
C ARG A 172 -1.77 -17.31 9.05
N CYS A 173 -1.63 -17.87 7.86
CA CYS A 173 -0.88 -17.28 6.76
C CYS A 173 -1.79 -16.93 5.57
N ILE A 174 -1.65 -15.72 5.04
CA ILE A 174 -2.26 -15.26 3.79
C ILE A 174 -1.16 -14.84 2.82
N PHE A 175 -1.08 -15.49 1.66
CA PHE A 175 -0.12 -15.11 0.60
C PHE A 175 -0.87 -14.66 -0.66
N ASP A 176 -0.43 -13.59 -1.32
CA ASP A 176 -1.03 -13.22 -2.61
C ASP A 176 -0.68 -14.25 -3.70
N GLY A 177 -1.71 -14.70 -4.43
CA GLY A 177 -1.57 -15.74 -5.44
C GLY A 177 -0.76 -15.37 -6.67
N ILE A 178 -0.58 -14.07 -6.96
CA ILE A 178 0.29 -13.58 -8.03
C ILE A 178 1.61 -13.12 -7.45
N GLY A 179 1.62 -12.39 -6.33
CA GLY A 179 2.86 -11.93 -5.71
C GLY A 179 3.77 -13.07 -5.24
N SER A 180 3.18 -14.22 -4.88
CA SER A 180 3.88 -15.43 -4.43
C SER A 180 3.73 -16.61 -5.40
N TYR A 181 3.57 -16.35 -6.70
CA TYR A 181 3.36 -17.40 -7.72
C TYR A 181 4.54 -18.37 -7.88
N GLN A 182 5.75 -17.96 -7.46
CA GLN A 182 6.97 -18.78 -7.50
C GLN A 182 7.21 -19.55 -6.20
N LEU A 183 6.34 -19.41 -5.19
CA LEU A 183 6.46 -20.16 -3.94
C LEU A 183 6.23 -21.64 -4.22
N SER A 184 7.16 -22.50 -3.78
CA SER A 184 7.06 -23.93 -4.07
C SER A 184 5.87 -24.57 -3.34
N SER A 185 5.30 -25.62 -3.96
CA SER A 185 4.27 -26.41 -3.29
C SER A 185 4.79 -27.09 -2.02
N MET A 186 6.08 -27.44 -1.99
CA MET A 186 6.75 -28.05 -0.84
C MET A 186 6.78 -27.08 0.35
N PHE A 187 7.16 -25.82 0.13
CA PHE A 187 7.15 -24.79 1.17
C PHE A 187 5.77 -24.64 1.84
N VAL A 188 4.72 -24.61 1.02
CA VAL A 188 3.33 -24.50 1.51
C VAL A 188 2.89 -25.76 2.26
N GLU A 189 3.27 -26.93 1.75
CA GLU A 189 2.87 -28.21 2.34
C GLU A 189 3.55 -28.42 3.70
N GLU A 190 4.84 -28.07 3.84
CA GLU A 190 5.56 -28.11 5.11
C GLU A 190 4.89 -27.26 6.20
N LEU A 191 4.44 -26.05 5.85
CA LEU A 191 3.68 -25.18 6.76
C LEU A 191 2.38 -25.85 7.22
N LYS A 192 1.61 -26.41 6.27
CA LYS A 192 0.34 -27.08 6.57
C LYS A 192 0.52 -28.32 7.43
N GLN A 193 1.53 -29.13 7.14
CA GLN A 193 1.85 -30.34 7.92
C GLN A 193 2.28 -30.01 9.35
N ALA A 194 2.89 -28.84 9.57
CA ALA A 194 3.20 -28.34 10.90
C ALA A 194 1.99 -27.78 11.67
N GLY A 195 0.83 -27.68 11.03
CA GLY A 195 -0.40 -27.15 11.63
C GLY A 195 -0.69 -25.68 11.33
N CYS A 196 0.08 -25.03 10.43
CA CYS A 196 -0.22 -23.67 9.98
C CYS A 196 -1.45 -23.66 9.07
N GLU A 197 -2.36 -22.71 9.28
CA GLU A 197 -3.49 -22.48 8.38
C GLU A 197 -3.03 -21.56 7.24
N VAL A 198 -2.88 -22.09 6.02
CA VAL A 198 -2.34 -21.33 4.87
C VAL A 198 -3.38 -21.17 3.77
N TYR A 199 -3.66 -19.92 3.40
CA TYR A 199 -4.54 -19.56 2.29
C TYR A 199 -3.88 -18.60 1.30
N PHE A 200 -4.34 -18.65 0.06
CA PHE A 200 -3.88 -17.74 -1.00
C PHE A 200 -4.97 -16.74 -1.36
N PHE A 201 -4.60 -15.46 -1.39
CA PHE A 201 -5.46 -14.40 -1.88
C PHE A 201 -5.55 -14.44 -3.41
N LEU A 202 -6.73 -14.79 -3.93
CA LEU A 202 -7.01 -14.91 -5.36
C LEU A 202 -5.87 -15.63 -6.14
N PRO A 203 -5.71 -16.97 -5.96
CA PRO A 203 -4.67 -17.78 -6.64
C PRO A 203 -4.61 -17.52 -8.15
N ALA A 204 -3.43 -17.53 -8.77
CA ALA A 204 -3.26 -17.11 -10.17
C ALA A 204 -4.25 -17.78 -11.15
N MET A 205 -4.44 -19.09 -11.09
CA MET A 205 -5.44 -19.79 -11.93
C MET A 205 -6.87 -19.34 -11.62
N ILE A 206 -7.23 -19.23 -10.34
CA ILE A 206 -8.55 -18.76 -9.91
C ILE A 206 -8.77 -17.30 -10.33
N ALA A 207 -7.75 -16.45 -10.26
CA ALA A 207 -7.78 -15.07 -10.68
C ALA A 207 -7.89 -14.94 -12.20
N PHE A 208 -7.21 -15.80 -12.96
CA PHE A 208 -7.30 -15.89 -14.41
C PHE A 208 -8.72 -16.29 -14.84
N PHE A 209 -9.24 -17.43 -14.35
CA PHE A 209 -10.57 -17.93 -14.70
C PHE A 209 -11.72 -17.04 -14.18
N ASN A 210 -11.55 -16.38 -13.03
CA ASN A 210 -12.55 -15.44 -12.50
C ASN A 210 -12.40 -14.00 -13.01
N LYS A 211 -11.39 -13.72 -13.85
CA LYS A 211 -11.12 -12.38 -14.42
C LYS A 211 -10.80 -11.31 -13.38
N ARG A 212 -9.91 -11.62 -12.44
CA ARG A 212 -9.58 -10.84 -11.23
C ARG A 212 -8.09 -10.63 -11.02
N MET A 213 -7.30 -10.66 -12.10
CA MET A 213 -5.84 -10.48 -11.99
C MET A 213 -5.46 -9.08 -11.51
N ASN A 214 -6.28 -8.06 -11.81
CA ASN A 214 -6.00 -6.68 -11.44
C ASN A 214 -6.18 -6.37 -9.94
N TYR A 215 -6.89 -7.22 -9.18
CA TYR A 215 -7.10 -7.03 -7.74
C TYR A 215 -6.15 -7.92 -6.97
N ARG A 216 -5.19 -7.31 -6.28
CA ARG A 216 -4.13 -8.01 -5.53
C ARG A 216 -4.12 -7.54 -4.09
N ASN A 217 -3.80 -8.46 -3.19
CA ASN A 217 -3.56 -8.08 -1.81
C ASN A 217 -2.11 -7.63 -1.68
N HIS A 218 -1.92 -6.31 -1.57
CA HIS A 218 -0.60 -5.72 -1.49
C HIS A 218 -0.22 -5.37 -0.04
N ARG A 219 -1.00 -5.84 0.94
CA ARG A 219 -0.73 -5.64 2.37
C ARG A 219 0.45 -6.52 2.82
N LYS A 220 1.18 -6.02 3.80
CA LYS A 220 2.23 -6.74 4.54
C LYS A 220 1.92 -6.52 6.00
N ILE A 221 1.38 -7.54 6.65
CA ILE A 221 0.90 -7.48 8.01
C ILE A 221 1.48 -8.67 8.76
N VAL A 222 2.11 -8.40 9.89
CA VAL A 222 2.37 -9.41 10.92
C VAL A 222 1.69 -8.93 12.19
N VAL A 223 0.88 -9.77 12.81
CA VAL A 223 0.37 -9.54 14.17
C VAL A 223 0.74 -10.71 15.05
N VAL A 224 1.36 -10.41 16.19
CA VAL A 224 1.76 -11.38 17.21
C VAL A 224 0.92 -11.15 18.46
N ASP A 225 0.16 -12.18 18.84
CA ASP A 225 -0.70 -12.24 20.02
C ASP A 225 -1.71 -11.09 20.15
N GLY A 226 -1.96 -10.33 19.08
CA GLY A 226 -2.78 -9.12 19.10
C GLY A 226 -2.13 -7.93 19.81
N LEU A 227 -0.86 -8.04 20.23
CA LEU A 227 -0.12 -7.06 21.04
C LEU A 227 0.94 -6.28 20.24
N THR A 228 1.61 -6.96 19.31
CA THR A 228 2.64 -6.37 18.46
C THR A 228 2.25 -6.54 17.00
N GLY A 229 2.35 -5.46 16.22
CA GLY A 229 2.01 -5.44 14.82
C GLY A 229 3.12 -4.87 13.95
N PHE A 230 3.22 -5.32 12.71
CA PHE A 230 4.15 -4.81 11.72
C PHE A 230 3.42 -4.48 10.42
N LEU A 231 3.78 -3.36 9.80
CA LEU A 231 3.33 -3.00 8.45
C LEU A 231 4.35 -2.13 7.70
N GLY A 232 4.34 -2.17 6.37
CA GLY A 232 5.16 -1.29 5.54
C GLY A 232 5.43 -1.85 4.15
N GLY A 233 6.43 -1.31 3.46
CA GLY A 233 6.67 -1.63 2.04
C GLY A 233 7.40 -2.95 1.78
N ILE A 234 8.05 -3.51 2.80
CA ILE A 234 8.96 -4.66 2.72
C ILE A 234 8.17 -5.99 2.60
N ASN A 235 8.48 -6.77 1.56
CA ASN A 235 8.04 -8.17 1.38
C ASN A 235 9.09 -9.14 1.96
N ILE A 236 8.89 -10.46 1.81
CA ILE A 236 9.84 -11.48 2.30
C ILE A 236 10.63 -12.09 1.14
N GLY A 237 11.95 -12.02 1.22
CA GLY A 237 12.91 -12.56 0.25
C GLY A 237 14.31 -11.95 0.36
N ASP A 238 15.29 -12.60 -0.27
CA ASP A 238 16.71 -12.21 -0.26
C ASP A 238 16.95 -10.91 -1.03
N GLU A 239 16.10 -10.57 -2.01
CA GLU A 239 16.23 -9.34 -2.78
C GLU A 239 16.12 -8.08 -1.92
N TYR A 240 15.35 -8.12 -0.83
CA TYR A 240 15.13 -7.00 0.08
C TYR A 240 16.33 -6.77 1.03
N LEU A 241 17.23 -7.74 1.16
CA LEU A 241 18.53 -7.61 1.82
C LEU A 241 19.64 -7.16 0.85
N GLY A 242 19.29 -6.85 -0.40
CA GLY A 242 20.26 -6.47 -1.44
C GLY A 242 20.82 -7.65 -2.22
N GLY A 243 20.22 -8.84 -2.13
CA GLY A 243 20.62 -10.04 -2.87
C GLY A 243 20.47 -9.93 -4.40
N ASN A 244 19.78 -8.90 -4.91
CA ASN A 244 19.65 -8.65 -6.34
C ASN A 244 20.75 -7.68 -6.84
N PRO A 245 21.76 -8.15 -7.60
CA PRO A 245 22.88 -7.31 -8.03
C PRO A 245 22.49 -6.21 -9.03
N LYS A 246 21.34 -6.34 -9.71
CA LYS A 246 20.86 -5.30 -10.64
C LYS A 246 20.30 -4.10 -9.89
N LEU A 247 19.56 -4.34 -8.82
CA LEU A 247 18.90 -3.32 -8.01
C LEU A 247 19.82 -2.79 -6.90
N GLY A 248 20.66 -3.64 -6.31
CA GLY A 248 21.58 -3.27 -5.25
C GLY A 248 20.87 -3.09 -3.91
N PHE A 249 21.31 -2.10 -3.12
CA PHE A 249 20.71 -1.79 -1.83
C PHE A 249 19.21 -1.53 -1.94
N TRP A 250 18.40 -2.25 -1.16
CA TRP A 250 16.95 -2.10 -1.13
C TRP A 250 16.55 -1.19 0.03
N ARG A 251 16.18 0.04 -0.29
CA ARG A 251 15.74 1.04 0.70
C ARG A 251 14.22 1.03 0.80
N ASP A 252 13.68 0.72 1.97
CA ASP A 252 12.24 0.66 2.21
C ASP A 252 11.93 1.00 3.67
N THR A 253 10.68 1.24 4.05
CA THR A 253 10.32 1.58 5.43
C THR A 253 9.19 0.67 5.93
N HIS A 254 9.38 0.13 7.13
CA HIS A 254 8.40 -0.62 7.91
C HIS A 254 8.19 0.05 9.26
N LEU A 255 7.05 -0.18 9.88
CA LEU A 255 6.77 0.21 11.25
C LEU A 255 6.55 -1.04 12.09
N LYS A 256 7.12 -1.04 13.29
CA LYS A 256 6.68 -1.88 14.41
C LYS A 256 5.75 -1.04 15.28
N LEU A 257 4.60 -1.60 15.60
CA LEU A 257 3.55 -0.99 16.41
C LEU A 257 3.28 -1.87 17.62
N GLU A 258 3.15 -1.23 18.77
CA GLU A 258 2.64 -1.85 19.98
C GLU A 258 1.50 -0.98 20.52
N GLY A 259 0.42 -1.60 20.97
CA GLY A 259 -0.75 -0.92 21.50
C GLY A 259 -1.93 -0.86 20.55
N ASP A 260 -2.84 0.08 20.81
CA ASP A 260 -4.22 0.02 20.29
C ASP A 260 -4.33 0.07 18.75
N ALA A 261 -3.32 0.59 18.06
CA ALA A 261 -3.21 0.56 16.61
C ALA A 261 -3.17 -0.88 16.06
N VAL A 262 -2.66 -1.85 16.83
CA VAL A 262 -2.60 -3.27 16.47
C VAL A 262 -3.99 -3.86 16.28
N TYR A 263 -5.01 -3.38 17.01
CA TYR A 263 -6.39 -3.80 16.76
C TYR A 263 -6.87 -3.53 15.34
N SER A 264 -6.41 -2.43 14.73
CA SER A 264 -6.79 -2.11 13.36
C SER A 264 -6.09 -3.02 12.34
N LEU A 265 -4.85 -3.42 12.60
CA LEU A 265 -4.14 -4.42 11.81
C LEU A 265 -4.83 -5.78 11.91
N GLN A 266 -5.10 -6.21 13.13
CA GLN A 266 -5.79 -7.46 13.42
C GLN A 266 -7.17 -7.54 12.77
N HIS A 267 -7.91 -6.43 12.80
CA HIS A 267 -9.20 -6.32 12.14
C HIS A 267 -9.08 -6.42 10.61
N THR A 268 -8.09 -5.75 10.01
CA THR A 268 -7.82 -5.83 8.57
C THR A 268 -7.49 -7.26 8.17
N PHE A 269 -6.56 -7.91 8.89
CA PHE A 269 -6.24 -9.32 8.67
C PHE A 269 -7.48 -10.21 8.82
N SER A 270 -8.32 -9.99 9.83
CA SER A 270 -9.54 -10.78 10.05
C SER A 270 -10.55 -10.66 8.90
N ILE A 271 -10.66 -9.49 8.27
CA ILE A 271 -11.46 -9.30 7.05
C ILE A 271 -10.86 -10.12 5.90
N ASP A 272 -9.54 -10.07 5.74
CA ASP A 272 -8.84 -10.79 4.69
C ASP A 272 -8.92 -12.30 4.88
N TRP A 273 -8.79 -12.76 6.12
CA TRP A 273 -8.99 -14.14 6.53
C TRP A 273 -10.39 -14.64 6.18
N LEU A 274 -11.45 -13.92 6.57
CA LEU A 274 -12.84 -14.30 6.25
C LEU A 274 -13.05 -14.47 4.75
N PHE A 275 -12.42 -13.63 3.94
CA PHE A 275 -12.55 -13.71 2.51
C PHE A 275 -11.86 -14.92 1.89
N VAL A 276 -10.65 -15.25 2.34
CA VAL A 276 -9.87 -16.34 1.75
C VAL A 276 -10.25 -17.70 2.31
N SER A 277 -10.61 -17.77 3.60
CA SER A 277 -10.95 -19.03 4.28
C SER A 277 -12.46 -19.29 4.34
N GLY A 278 -13.30 -18.25 4.24
CA GLY A 278 -14.74 -18.34 4.51
C GLY A 278 -15.11 -18.39 5.99
N HIS A 279 -14.12 -18.42 6.89
CA HIS A 279 -14.30 -18.54 8.33
C HIS A 279 -14.10 -17.21 9.04
N ARG A 280 -15.00 -16.89 9.96
CA ARG A 280 -14.90 -15.68 10.77
C ARG A 280 -14.07 -15.96 12.02
N LEU A 281 -13.09 -15.10 12.26
CA LEU A 281 -12.38 -15.07 13.53
C LEU A 281 -13.24 -14.34 14.59
N THR A 282 -13.49 -14.99 15.72
CA THR A 282 -14.38 -14.48 16.79
C THR A 282 -13.78 -14.60 18.18
N ASP A 283 -12.58 -15.15 18.32
CA ASP A 283 -11.96 -15.37 19.62
C ASP A 283 -11.61 -14.03 20.28
N ALA A 284 -11.98 -13.86 21.55
CA ALA A 284 -11.70 -12.64 22.29
C ALA A 284 -10.19 -12.43 22.52
N SER A 285 -9.39 -13.51 22.53
CA SER A 285 -7.93 -13.45 22.64
C SER A 285 -7.25 -12.73 21.47
N LEU A 286 -7.96 -12.50 20.36
CA LEU A 286 -7.45 -11.74 19.23
C LEU A 286 -7.37 -10.23 19.50
N PHE A 287 -8.08 -9.75 20.53
CA PHE A 287 -8.14 -8.34 20.91
C PHE A 287 -7.86 -8.20 22.42
N PRO A 288 -6.65 -8.58 22.89
CA PRO A 288 -6.29 -8.47 24.30
C PRO A 288 -6.24 -7.00 24.72
N GLU A 289 -6.43 -6.69 26.01
CA GLU A 289 -6.21 -5.33 26.50
C GLU A 289 -4.73 -4.94 26.40
N HIS A 290 -4.46 -3.71 25.95
CA HIS A 290 -3.11 -3.16 25.90
C HIS A 290 -2.81 -2.31 27.14
N ASP A 291 -1.69 -2.63 27.79
CA ASP A 291 -1.11 -1.88 28.91
C ASP A 291 -0.02 -0.88 28.46
N CYS A 292 -0.01 -0.52 27.17
CA CYS A 292 1.01 0.33 26.58
C CYS A 292 1.06 1.70 27.26
N CYS A 293 2.24 2.03 27.79
CA CYS A 293 2.51 3.35 28.37
C CYS A 293 2.81 4.42 27.30
N GLY A 294 3.06 3.98 26.06
CA GLY A 294 3.36 4.85 24.93
C GLY A 294 2.19 5.77 24.59
N ARG A 295 2.52 7.02 24.25
CA ARG A 295 1.55 8.10 23.99
C ARG A 295 1.65 8.61 22.56
N LYS A 296 1.90 7.73 21.59
CA LYS A 296 2.04 8.08 20.17
C LYS A 296 0.73 7.85 19.42
N PRO A 297 0.08 8.90 18.91
CA PRO A 297 -1.15 8.71 18.14
C PRO A 297 -0.83 8.05 16.81
N ALA A 298 -1.63 7.07 16.46
CA ALA A 298 -1.52 6.38 15.19
C ALA A 298 -2.92 6.03 14.66
N GLN A 299 -3.05 6.05 13.34
CA GLN A 299 -4.25 5.65 12.64
C GLN A 299 -3.87 4.68 11.53
N ILE A 300 -4.54 3.53 11.49
CA ILE A 300 -4.36 2.56 10.41
C ILE A 300 -5.50 2.73 9.42
N ILE A 301 -5.17 3.07 8.18
CA ILE A 301 -6.11 3.29 7.08
C ILE A 301 -5.92 2.17 6.07
N ASP A 302 -6.97 1.38 5.86
CA ASP A 302 -7.02 0.36 4.82
C ASP A 302 -7.83 0.86 3.61
N SER A 303 -7.38 0.52 2.41
CA SER A 303 -8.15 0.75 1.18
C SER A 303 -8.21 -0.49 0.31
N GLY A 304 -9.19 -0.54 -0.57
CA GLY A 304 -9.36 -1.64 -1.50
C GLY A 304 -10.54 -1.43 -2.44
N PRO A 305 -10.58 -2.17 -3.57
CA PRO A 305 -11.64 -2.07 -4.60
C PRO A 305 -13.04 -2.45 -4.09
N ASP A 306 -13.13 -2.98 -2.87
CA ASP A 306 -14.38 -3.34 -2.19
C ASP A 306 -14.93 -2.25 -1.26
N ALA A 307 -14.17 -1.19 -1.03
CA ALA A 307 -14.58 -0.03 -0.27
C ALA A 307 -15.62 0.83 -1.03
N HIS A 308 -16.29 1.72 -0.30
CA HIS A 308 -17.12 2.77 -0.91
C HIS A 308 -16.32 4.02 -1.25
N TRP A 309 -15.19 4.22 -0.57
CA TRP A 309 -14.32 5.38 -0.68
C TRP A 309 -12.88 4.91 -0.88
N ASP A 310 -12.10 5.70 -1.60
CA ASP A 310 -10.67 5.47 -1.82
C ASP A 310 -9.89 6.12 -0.66
N ALA A 311 -10.05 5.57 0.55
CA ALA A 311 -9.65 6.23 1.81
C ALA A 311 -8.19 6.70 1.86
N ILE A 312 -7.26 5.92 1.31
CA ILE A 312 -5.84 6.30 1.24
C ILE A 312 -5.64 7.48 0.27
N LEU A 313 -6.31 7.49 -0.89
CA LEU A 313 -6.28 8.61 -1.83
C LEU A 313 -6.88 9.88 -1.22
N GLU A 314 -8.02 9.76 -0.55
CA GLU A 314 -8.67 10.88 0.15
C GLU A 314 -7.77 11.45 1.26
N MET A 315 -7.09 10.59 2.03
CA MET A 315 -6.10 11.00 3.03
C MET A 315 -4.92 11.75 2.40
N TYR A 316 -4.33 11.21 1.34
CA TYR A 316 -3.23 11.87 0.62
C TYR A 316 -3.67 13.24 0.08
N PHE A 317 -4.83 13.30 -0.59
CA PHE A 317 -5.37 14.54 -1.14
C PHE A 317 -5.66 15.57 -0.05
N GLY A 318 -6.30 15.15 1.04
CA GLY A 318 -6.58 16.01 2.19
C GLY A 318 -5.29 16.57 2.82
N ALA A 319 -4.27 15.74 2.99
CA ALA A 319 -2.99 16.17 3.56
C ALA A 319 -2.26 17.15 2.62
N ILE A 320 -2.15 16.83 1.33
CA ILE A 320 -1.46 17.67 0.34
C ILE A 320 -2.12 19.05 0.22
N THR A 321 -3.46 19.10 0.25
CA THR A 321 -4.20 20.37 0.14
C THR A 321 -4.19 21.21 1.42
N ALA A 322 -3.88 20.60 2.57
CA ALA A 322 -3.76 21.28 3.86
C ALA A 322 -2.33 21.74 4.18
N ALA A 323 -1.32 21.27 3.44
CA ALA A 323 0.09 21.55 3.72
C ALA A 323 0.42 23.05 3.61
N LYS A 324 1.22 23.56 4.55
CA LYS A 324 1.62 24.98 4.62
C LYS A 324 3.10 25.22 4.49
N LYS A 325 3.94 24.25 4.85
CA LYS A 325 5.41 24.41 4.86
C LYS A 325 6.09 23.44 3.90
N ARG A 326 5.77 22.15 3.96
CA ARG A 326 6.47 21.10 3.22
C ARG A 326 5.63 19.86 2.97
N ILE A 327 5.94 19.19 1.85
CA ILE A 327 5.45 17.86 1.52
C ILE A 327 6.65 17.03 1.03
N TYR A 328 7.06 16.02 1.80
CA TYR A 328 8.15 15.13 1.43
C TYR A 328 7.61 13.74 1.13
N ILE A 329 7.86 13.23 -0.07
CA ILE A 329 7.33 11.94 -0.55
C ILE A 329 8.50 11.06 -0.97
N THR A 330 8.49 9.80 -0.54
CA THR A 330 9.32 8.73 -1.11
C THR A 330 8.40 7.65 -1.65
N THR A 331 8.56 7.30 -2.92
CA THR A 331 7.74 6.27 -3.57
C THR A 331 8.49 5.60 -4.72
N PRO A 332 8.38 4.28 -4.93
CA PRO A 332 9.00 3.62 -6.08
C PRO A 332 8.32 3.99 -7.41
N TYR A 333 7.01 4.24 -7.37
CA TYR A 333 6.18 4.50 -8.54
C TYR A 333 5.37 5.76 -8.28
N PHE A 334 5.60 6.77 -9.13
CA PHE A 334 4.96 8.07 -9.01
C PHE A 334 4.05 8.28 -10.22
N ILE A 335 2.85 7.72 -10.15
CA ILE A 335 1.82 7.80 -11.19
C ILE A 335 0.55 8.36 -10.53
N PRO A 336 0.62 9.62 -10.03
CA PRO A 336 -0.44 10.17 -9.21
C PRO A 336 -1.74 10.26 -9.99
N ASP A 337 -2.86 10.15 -9.28
CA ASP A 337 -4.16 10.50 -9.85
C ASP A 337 -4.23 12.01 -10.17
N ALA A 338 -5.24 12.42 -10.94
CA ALA A 338 -5.41 13.81 -11.32
C ALA A 338 -5.57 14.76 -10.12
N SER A 339 -6.23 14.30 -9.04
CA SER A 339 -6.44 15.10 -7.84
C SER A 339 -5.14 15.35 -7.08
N LEU A 340 -4.28 14.33 -6.92
CA LEU A 340 -2.97 14.45 -6.29
C LEU A 340 -2.02 15.29 -7.14
N CYS A 341 -2.01 15.10 -8.47
CA CYS A 341 -1.21 15.93 -9.36
C CYS A 341 -1.60 17.42 -9.25
N MET A 342 -2.91 17.71 -9.24
CA MET A 342 -3.39 19.08 -9.06
C MET A 342 -3.04 19.64 -7.67
N GLY A 343 -3.21 18.83 -6.62
CA GLY A 343 -2.87 19.21 -5.24
C GLY A 343 -1.40 19.56 -5.08
N LEU A 344 -0.50 18.72 -5.60
CA LEU A 344 0.95 18.94 -5.53
C LEU A 344 1.38 20.20 -6.30
N LYS A 345 0.83 20.42 -7.51
CA LYS A 345 1.06 21.67 -8.26
C LYS A 345 0.60 22.89 -7.48
N THR A 346 -0.59 22.82 -6.89
CA THR A 346 -1.17 23.93 -6.12
C THR A 346 -0.34 24.27 -4.89
N ALA A 347 0.08 23.25 -4.14
CA ALA A 347 0.94 23.40 -2.97
C ALA A 347 2.29 24.05 -3.36
N ALA A 348 2.96 23.53 -4.39
CA ALA A 348 4.24 24.07 -4.85
C ALA A 348 4.13 25.53 -5.32
N ILE A 349 3.11 25.87 -6.12
CA ILE A 349 2.85 27.25 -6.57
C ILE A 349 2.56 28.19 -5.39
N SER A 350 1.94 27.66 -4.33
CA SER A 350 1.64 28.41 -3.10
C SER A 350 2.86 28.55 -2.16
N GLY A 351 4.04 28.08 -2.58
CA GLY A 351 5.30 28.23 -1.84
C GLY A 351 5.62 27.12 -0.85
N VAL A 352 4.85 26.02 -0.85
CA VAL A 352 5.15 24.82 -0.05
C VAL A 352 6.37 24.10 -0.64
N ASP A 353 7.33 23.68 0.20
CA ASP A 353 8.50 22.90 -0.24
C ASP A 353 8.10 21.45 -0.53
N VAL A 354 7.84 21.15 -1.81
CA VAL A 354 7.45 19.81 -2.25
C VAL A 354 8.66 19.07 -2.82
N ARG A 355 9.06 17.97 -2.15
CA ARG A 355 10.21 17.13 -2.55
C ARG A 355 9.80 15.67 -2.71
N ILE A 356 10.20 15.06 -3.81
CA ILE A 356 9.83 13.68 -4.14
C ILE A 356 11.09 12.87 -4.46
N ILE A 357 11.36 11.83 -3.67
CA ILE A 357 12.39 10.82 -3.93
C ILE A 357 11.76 9.67 -4.71
N TYR A 358 12.42 9.30 -5.80
CA TYR A 358 12.03 8.17 -6.66
C TYR A 358 13.28 7.37 -7.06
N PRO A 359 13.12 6.11 -7.48
CA PRO A 359 14.27 5.27 -7.82
C PRO A 359 14.90 5.66 -9.16
N GLN A 360 16.23 5.86 -9.19
CA GLN A 360 16.94 6.00 -10.47
C GLN A 360 16.93 4.68 -11.26
N LYS A 361 17.11 3.55 -10.55
CA LYS A 361 17.01 2.19 -11.10
C LYS A 361 15.65 1.62 -10.75
N SER A 362 14.85 1.25 -11.74
CA SER A 362 13.54 0.61 -11.52
C SER A 362 13.56 -0.85 -11.95
N ASP A 363 12.80 -1.67 -11.22
CA ASP A 363 12.44 -3.05 -11.54
C ASP A 363 11.48 -3.15 -12.75
N SER A 364 10.78 -2.06 -13.10
CA SER A 364 9.88 -1.97 -14.25
C SER A 364 10.12 -0.73 -15.10
N ARG A 365 10.71 -0.92 -16.28
CA ARG A 365 11.01 0.19 -17.23
C ARG A 365 9.76 0.93 -17.68
N ILE A 366 8.64 0.24 -17.91
CA ILE A 366 7.40 0.87 -18.39
C ILE A 366 6.76 1.73 -17.31
N VAL A 367 6.78 1.27 -16.06
CA VAL A 367 6.28 2.04 -14.90
C VAL A 367 7.17 3.26 -14.64
N ASN A 368 8.48 3.13 -14.85
CA ASN A 368 9.40 4.27 -14.77
C ASN A 368 9.11 5.32 -15.85
N TYR A 369 8.86 4.91 -17.10
CA TYR A 369 8.46 5.85 -18.16
C TYR A 369 7.11 6.52 -17.85
N ALA A 370 6.14 5.77 -17.32
CA ALA A 370 4.88 6.34 -16.85
C ALA A 370 5.11 7.37 -15.74
N SER A 371 5.99 7.09 -14.77
CA SER A 371 6.31 8.02 -13.69
C SER A 371 6.94 9.32 -14.21
N MET A 372 7.97 9.21 -15.05
CA MET A 372 8.66 10.36 -15.64
C MET A 372 7.76 11.24 -16.50
N SER A 373 6.62 10.72 -16.99
CA SER A 373 5.66 11.47 -17.80
C SER A 373 4.92 12.57 -17.04
N TYR A 374 4.94 12.54 -15.69
CA TYR A 374 4.32 13.56 -14.83
C TYR A 374 5.30 14.62 -14.34
N PHE A 375 6.60 14.37 -14.47
CA PHE A 375 7.62 15.21 -13.84
C PHE A 375 7.69 16.60 -14.46
N GLU A 376 7.56 16.73 -15.80
CA GLU A 376 7.76 18.02 -16.48
C GLU A 376 6.76 19.07 -15.98
N GLU A 377 5.47 18.74 -15.89
CA GLU A 377 4.44 19.66 -15.40
C GLU A 377 4.59 19.98 -13.90
N LEU A 378 5.12 19.05 -13.10
CA LEU A 378 5.32 19.25 -11.66
C LEU A 378 6.60 20.04 -11.38
N LEU A 379 7.69 19.79 -12.12
CA LEU A 379 8.93 20.57 -12.08
C LEU A 379 8.67 22.02 -12.46
N GLN A 380 7.86 22.26 -13.50
CA GLN A 380 7.43 23.61 -13.89
C GLN A 380 6.61 24.33 -12.80
N ALA A 381 5.85 23.58 -12.00
CA ALA A 381 5.11 24.11 -10.85
C ALA A 381 5.97 24.31 -9.59
N GLY A 382 7.24 23.92 -9.60
CA GLY A 382 8.17 24.08 -8.48
C GLY A 382 8.38 22.83 -7.61
N VAL A 383 7.77 21.70 -7.95
CA VAL A 383 8.03 20.42 -7.27
C VAL A 383 9.43 19.93 -7.59
N ARG A 384 10.17 19.46 -6.59
CA ARG A 384 11.56 19.01 -6.74
C ARG A 384 11.65 17.49 -6.71
N PHE A 385 12.21 16.89 -7.76
CA PHE A 385 12.40 15.44 -7.87
C PHE A 385 13.86 15.04 -7.62
N TYR A 386 14.06 13.93 -6.93
CA TYR A 386 15.36 13.41 -6.53
C TYR A 386 15.46 11.93 -6.90
N ALA A 387 16.40 11.62 -7.78
CA ALA A 387 16.66 10.25 -8.24
C ALA A 387 17.62 9.54 -7.28
N TYR A 388 17.13 8.55 -6.54
CA TYR A 388 17.93 7.77 -5.59
C TYR A 388 18.95 6.87 -6.30
N GLN A 389 20.23 6.99 -5.93
CA GLN A 389 21.35 6.39 -6.68
C GLN A 389 21.99 5.18 -6.00
N LYS A 390 21.87 5.06 -4.67
CA LYS A 390 22.51 3.99 -3.88
C LYS A 390 21.97 2.58 -4.17
N GLY A 391 20.75 2.49 -4.71
CA GLY A 391 20.12 1.23 -5.09
C GLY A 391 18.69 1.42 -5.56
N PHE A 392 17.77 0.61 -5.07
CA PHE A 392 16.34 0.72 -5.33
C PHE A 392 15.61 1.24 -4.08
N VAL A 393 14.93 2.38 -4.21
CA VAL A 393 14.06 2.90 -3.16
C VAL A 393 12.63 2.46 -3.42
N HIS A 394 12.09 1.72 -2.47
CA HIS A 394 10.76 1.13 -2.48
C HIS A 394 9.93 1.54 -1.25
N ALA A 395 10.40 2.50 -0.45
CA ALA A 395 9.60 3.09 0.63
C ALA A 395 8.34 3.77 0.08
N LYS A 396 7.24 3.74 0.84
CA LYS A 396 6.00 4.49 0.57
C LYS A 396 5.72 5.40 1.75
N VAL A 397 6.41 6.53 1.75
CA VAL A 397 6.44 7.48 2.87
C VAL A 397 5.97 8.83 2.37
N MET A 398 5.09 9.49 3.11
CA MET A 398 4.83 10.92 2.94
C MET A 398 4.86 11.62 4.30
N LEU A 399 5.52 12.78 4.35
CA LEU A 399 5.47 13.71 5.47
C LEU A 399 4.78 15.00 5.00
N MET A 400 3.89 15.52 5.84
CA MET A 400 3.20 16.77 5.62
C MET A 400 3.38 17.66 6.83
N ASP A 401 4.11 18.77 6.61
CA ASP A 401 4.55 19.69 7.65
C ASP A 401 5.16 18.96 8.86
N ASP A 402 4.81 19.39 10.07
CA ASP A 402 5.11 18.71 11.33
C ASP A 402 3.81 18.14 11.93
N LEU A 403 2.82 17.85 11.07
CA LEU A 403 1.45 17.48 11.47
C LEU A 403 1.17 15.99 11.33
N LEU A 404 1.60 15.38 10.22
CA LEU A 404 1.47 13.94 10.03
C LEU A 404 2.53 13.36 9.10
N GLY A 405 2.75 12.06 9.27
CA GLY A 405 3.55 11.21 8.42
C GLY A 405 2.76 9.95 8.11
N THR A 406 2.95 9.38 6.93
CA THR A 406 2.36 8.10 6.58
C THR A 406 3.41 7.15 6.05
N VAL A 407 3.33 5.90 6.49
CA VAL A 407 4.15 4.77 6.03
C VAL A 407 3.19 3.62 5.76
N GLY A 408 3.35 2.92 4.64
CA GLY A 408 2.46 1.83 4.33
C GLY A 408 2.86 1.02 3.12
N THR A 409 1.86 0.42 2.50
CA THR A 409 2.02 -0.45 1.33
C THR A 409 1.66 0.25 0.02
N ALA A 410 0.82 1.29 0.09
CA ALA A 410 0.30 2.01 -1.08
C ALA A 410 1.38 2.87 -1.74
N ASN A 411 1.68 2.56 -3.00
CA ASN A 411 2.48 3.45 -3.84
C ASN A 411 1.67 4.71 -4.19
N MET A 412 2.35 5.74 -4.71
CA MET A 412 1.69 6.93 -5.23
C MET A 412 1.24 6.70 -6.68
N ASP A 413 0.51 5.61 -6.93
CA ASP A 413 0.05 5.18 -8.25
C ASP A 413 -1.45 4.83 -8.28
N MET A 414 -2.03 4.88 -9.49
CA MET A 414 -3.47 4.68 -9.68
C MET A 414 -3.90 3.26 -9.26
N ARG A 415 -3.08 2.24 -9.46
CA ARG A 415 -3.40 0.86 -9.05
C ARG A 415 -3.45 0.68 -7.55
N SER A 416 -2.52 1.25 -6.79
CA SER A 416 -2.58 1.23 -5.32
C SER A 416 -3.83 1.94 -4.82
N PHE A 417 -4.25 3.05 -5.45
CA PHE A 417 -5.44 3.77 -5.02
C PHE A 417 -6.76 3.06 -5.36
N TYR A 418 -6.89 2.46 -6.54
CA TYR A 418 -8.19 1.96 -7.02
C TYR A 418 -8.32 0.43 -7.08
N ASN A 419 -7.22 -0.30 -7.21
CA ASN A 419 -7.26 -1.72 -7.60
C ASN A 419 -6.69 -2.66 -6.52
N ASN A 420 -5.61 -2.27 -5.86
CA ASN A 420 -4.99 -3.10 -4.82
C ASN A 420 -5.71 -2.95 -3.49
N PHE A 421 -5.64 -4.00 -2.69
CA PHE A 421 -5.86 -3.88 -1.26
C PHE A 421 -4.56 -3.37 -0.64
N GLU A 422 -4.63 -2.22 0.01
CA GLU A 422 -3.49 -1.53 0.60
C GLU A 422 -3.78 -1.17 2.06
N LEU A 423 -2.73 -0.78 2.76
CA LEU A 423 -2.77 -0.38 4.16
C LEU A 423 -1.67 0.65 4.44
N ASN A 424 -2.04 1.75 5.10
CA ASN A 424 -1.11 2.76 5.58
C ASN A 424 -1.31 3.02 7.07
N ALA A 425 -0.22 3.20 7.80
CA ALA A 425 -0.24 3.91 9.07
C ALA A 425 -0.09 5.41 8.82
N VAL A 426 -0.82 6.19 9.60
CA VAL A 426 -0.63 7.63 9.77
C VAL A 426 -0.18 7.86 11.20
N VAL A 427 0.93 8.55 11.36
CA VAL A 427 1.55 8.89 12.64
C VAL A 427 1.51 10.40 12.83
N PHE A 428 1.32 10.83 14.07
CA PHE A 428 1.11 12.24 14.41
C PHE A 428 2.12 12.77 15.42
N ASP A 429 2.86 11.88 16.09
CA ASP A 429 3.79 12.27 17.15
C ASP A 429 5.10 12.84 16.57
N LYS A 430 5.62 13.85 17.24
CA LYS A 430 6.79 14.59 16.78
C LYS A 430 8.05 13.73 16.65
N GLU A 431 8.26 12.77 17.54
CA GLU A 431 9.46 11.94 17.54
C GLU A 431 9.51 11.06 16.28
N THR A 432 8.41 10.39 15.96
CA THR A 432 8.29 9.57 14.75
C THR A 432 8.39 10.43 13.49
N LEU A 433 7.77 11.61 13.45
CA LEU A 433 7.89 12.53 12.32
C LEU A 433 9.34 12.97 12.10
N GLN A 434 10.05 13.34 13.15
CA GLN A 434 11.47 13.72 13.09
C GLN A 434 12.36 12.55 12.66
N ARG A 435 12.04 11.33 13.11
CA ARG A 435 12.75 10.12 12.71
C ARG A 435 12.60 9.87 11.21
N LEU A 436 11.38 9.92 10.68
CA LEU A 436 11.07 9.76 9.25
C LEU A 436 11.69 10.89 8.40
N GLU A 437 11.65 12.13 8.89
CA GLU A 437 12.31 13.26 8.23
C GLU A 437 13.82 13.04 8.16
N SER A 438 14.44 12.61 9.25
CA SER A 438 15.88 12.34 9.29
C SER A 438 16.26 11.28 8.26
N ASP A 439 15.46 10.22 8.12
CA ASP A 439 15.66 9.21 7.08
C ASP A 439 15.52 9.79 5.68
N PHE A 440 14.49 10.60 5.43
CA PHE A 440 14.30 11.27 4.14
C PHE A 440 15.50 12.16 3.77
N LEU A 441 16.00 12.97 4.72
CA LEU A 441 17.15 13.83 4.52
C LEU A 441 18.46 13.05 4.33
N LEU A 442 18.59 11.87 4.95
CA LEU A 442 19.70 10.96 4.69
C LEU A 442 19.61 10.37 3.29
N ASP A 443 18.44 9.91 2.87
CA ASP A 443 18.22 9.37 1.52
C ASP A 443 18.50 10.44 0.44
N LEU A 444 18.20 11.72 0.70
CA LEU A 444 18.55 12.83 -0.19
C LEU A 444 20.06 12.96 -0.46
N LYS A 445 20.93 12.57 0.48
CA LYS A 445 22.39 12.63 0.27
C LYS A 445 22.85 11.64 -0.80
N ASP A 446 22.11 10.55 -0.96
CA ASP A 446 22.32 9.52 -1.98
C ASP A 446 21.50 9.76 -3.26
N CYS A 447 20.94 10.97 -3.42
CA CYS A 447 20.13 11.35 -4.58
C CYS A 447 20.81 12.35 -5.52
N ARG A 448 20.43 12.28 -6.79
CA ARG A 448 20.66 13.34 -7.77
C ARG A 448 19.37 14.10 -8.04
N GLU A 449 19.37 15.41 -7.83
CA GLU A 449 18.22 16.25 -8.17
C GLU A 449 17.99 16.31 -9.68
N VAL A 450 16.73 16.17 -10.10
CA VAL A 450 16.30 16.31 -11.49
C VAL A 450 16.08 17.80 -11.77
N LYS A 451 16.93 18.38 -12.63
CA LYS A 451 16.81 19.79 -13.04
C LYS A 451 15.89 19.93 -14.23
N LEU A 452 14.96 20.89 -14.18
CA LEU A 452 13.99 21.17 -15.25
C LEU A 452 14.68 21.37 -16.61
N ASP A 453 15.68 22.25 -16.69
CA ASP A 453 16.40 22.54 -17.94
C ASP A 453 17.04 21.30 -18.59
N ALA A 454 17.51 20.35 -17.77
CA ALA A 454 18.08 19.09 -18.25
C ALA A 454 16.98 18.11 -18.66
N PHE A 455 15.86 18.12 -17.93
CA PHE A 455 14.70 17.27 -18.19
C PHE A 455 14.01 17.65 -19.51
N GLU A 456 13.84 18.94 -19.81
CA GLU A 456 13.21 19.38 -21.06
C GLU A 456 14.02 19.00 -22.31
N LYS A 457 15.36 18.88 -22.16
CA LYS A 457 16.30 18.52 -23.24
C LYS A 457 16.39 17.02 -23.54
N ARG A 458 15.59 16.17 -22.89
CA ARG A 458 15.52 14.73 -23.20
C ARG A 458 15.15 14.49 -24.66
N SER A 459 15.66 13.40 -25.24
CA SER A 459 15.43 13.08 -26.65
C SER A 459 13.95 12.86 -26.97
N ARG A 460 13.55 13.14 -28.21
CA ARG A 460 12.17 12.91 -28.68
C ARG A 460 11.73 11.46 -28.50
N TRP A 461 12.67 10.52 -28.62
CA TRP A 461 12.40 9.09 -28.40
C TRP A 461 12.10 8.77 -26.93
N GLN A 462 12.82 9.41 -26.00
CA GLN A 462 12.54 9.27 -24.57
C GLN A 462 11.15 9.83 -24.23
N LYS A 463 10.82 11.04 -24.73
CA LYS A 463 9.49 11.65 -24.56
C LYS A 463 8.37 10.76 -25.12
N ALA A 464 8.57 10.14 -26.28
CA ALA A 464 7.58 9.23 -26.87
C ALA A 464 7.28 8.01 -25.98
N LYS A 465 8.30 7.41 -25.36
CA LYS A 465 8.11 6.29 -24.42
C LYS A 465 7.34 6.70 -23.17
N GLU A 466 7.58 7.91 -22.67
CA GLU A 466 6.88 8.46 -21.51
C GLU A 466 5.42 8.76 -21.83
N VAL A 467 5.10 9.25 -23.03
CA VAL A 467 3.71 9.40 -23.49
C VAL A 467 3.00 8.05 -23.52
N ILE A 468 3.63 7.01 -24.08
CA ILE A 468 3.08 5.64 -24.07
C ILE A 468 2.89 5.16 -22.62
N GLY A 469 3.88 5.40 -21.75
CA GLY A 469 3.77 5.11 -20.32
C GLY A 469 2.56 5.79 -19.68
N ARG A 470 2.38 7.10 -19.91
CA ARG A 470 1.26 7.91 -19.39
C ARG A 470 -0.10 7.39 -19.82
N MET A 471 -0.20 6.96 -21.09
CA MET A 471 -1.43 6.39 -21.62
C MET A 471 -1.78 5.05 -20.97
N LEU A 472 -0.78 4.32 -20.48
CA LEU A 472 -0.95 3.05 -19.77
C LEU A 472 -0.99 3.21 -18.24
N SER A 473 -0.77 4.42 -17.69
CA SER A 473 -0.83 4.73 -16.26
C SER A 473 -2.03 4.12 -15.51
N PRO A 474 -3.26 4.09 -16.06
CA PRO A 474 -4.42 3.53 -15.35
C PRO A 474 -4.36 2.01 -15.13
N LEU A 475 -3.40 1.33 -15.75
CA LEU A 475 -3.12 -0.09 -15.56
C LEU A 475 -2.03 -0.33 -14.50
N PHE A 476 -1.34 0.72 -14.08
CA PHE A 476 -0.17 0.67 -13.20
C PHE A 476 -0.42 1.22 -11.82
#